data_AF-A0A5J5CMA3-F1
#
_entry.id   AF-A0A5J5CMA3-F1
#
_cell.length_a   1.000
_cell.length_b   1.000
_cell.length_c   1.000
_cell.angle_alpha   90.00
_cell.angle_beta   90.00
_cell.angle_gamma   90.00
#
_symmetry.space_group_name_H-M   'P 1'
#
loop_
_entity.id
_entity.type
_entity.pdbx_description
1 polymer ?
#
loop_
_entity_poly.entity_id
_entity_poly.type
_entity_poly.pdbx_seq_one_letter_code
_entity_poly.pdbx_strand_id
1 'polypeptide(L)'
;RNSIQEERVSFSCCVRGKSLEIIHKITLNVQLKMSESTHVSSLGKGDSLHFQVLSSFPLCDITEEDLTQNPQFCKLLATLAQHVDQTGLTVPLKTELEKAEQKLQSQRRHWLRSVSLHKGLQEMIQDHCIRKHHVTVPPDQNLDQPSVLGLDPQQLMDLMPSEKNVQRMKQGLPKELEKHLKKSCFSLLSYYQPEWENESEGLKTSKLSHLAAQLDKEKKRAERLKETCRENTVLMQRQAQLYLSELIKCIQLLQSLILDHRLRVQTDLDRKKLEYFEGKCELVLQKIKSDMVEIQLDMYTVDSIAAHRKIRQDAFSPCLTNFSLLEKLESDLKACQVEKQSVELKLASFEILGKEFEALAEEYCRLRQKIEMNNWALKEFTQCNYK
;
A
#
# COMPACT_ATOMS: atom_id res chain seq x y z
N ARG A 1 -18.65 -37.61 5.22
CA ARG A 1 -17.50 -36.84 4.69
C ARG A 1 -17.80 -36.12 3.37
N ASN A 2 -18.77 -36.56 2.56
CA ASN A 2 -19.09 -35.89 1.29
C ASN A 2 -20.05 -34.68 1.41
N SER A 3 -20.87 -34.58 2.46
CA SER A 3 -21.80 -33.43 2.63
C SER A 3 -21.14 -32.13 3.11
N ILE A 4 -19.91 -32.17 3.63
CA ILE A 4 -19.21 -30.97 4.14
C ILE A 4 -18.39 -30.27 3.02
N GLN A 5 -18.17 -30.95 1.89
CA GLN A 5 -17.48 -30.37 0.73
C GLN A 5 -18.43 -29.58 -0.20
N GLU A 6 -19.70 -29.97 -0.32
CA GLU A 6 -20.67 -29.24 -1.16
C GLU A 6 -21.07 -27.88 -0.58
N GLU A 7 -21.19 -27.74 0.75
CA GLU A 7 -21.50 -26.45 1.38
C GLU A 7 -20.38 -25.41 1.23
N ARG A 8 -19.11 -25.84 1.18
CA ARG A 8 -17.97 -24.92 0.94
C ARG A 8 -17.91 -24.42 -0.50
N VAL A 9 -18.37 -25.21 -1.47
CA VAL A 9 -18.43 -24.80 -2.89
C VAL A 9 -19.61 -23.85 -3.12
N SER A 10 -20.77 -24.10 -2.49
CA SER A 10 -21.92 -23.19 -2.54
C SER A 10 -21.66 -21.83 -1.87
N PHE A 11 -20.93 -21.79 -0.75
CA PHE A 11 -20.54 -20.52 -0.12
C PHE A 11 -19.52 -19.73 -0.96
N SER A 12 -18.56 -20.40 -1.59
CA SER A 12 -17.58 -19.76 -2.50
C SER A 12 -18.24 -19.19 -3.76
N CYS A 13 -19.30 -19.82 -4.28
CA CYS A 13 -20.01 -19.34 -5.47
C CYS A 13 -20.93 -18.16 -5.15
N CYS A 14 -21.59 -18.15 -3.98
CA CYS A 14 -22.47 -17.05 -3.56
C CYS A 14 -21.70 -15.75 -3.25
N VAL A 15 -20.47 -15.85 -2.75
CA VAL A 15 -19.60 -14.68 -2.49
C VAL A 15 -19.05 -14.07 -3.79
N ARG A 16 -18.76 -14.87 -4.82
CA ARG A 16 -18.35 -14.36 -6.14
C ARG A 16 -19.48 -13.68 -6.91
N GLY A 17 -20.70 -14.21 -6.83
CA GLY A 17 -21.89 -13.59 -7.45
C GLY A 17 -22.18 -12.20 -6.89
N LYS A 18 -22.12 -12.05 -5.55
CA LYS A 18 -22.35 -10.74 -4.89
C LYS A 18 -21.23 -9.72 -5.15
N SER A 19 -19.99 -10.19 -5.31
CA SER A 19 -18.85 -9.30 -5.62
C SER A 19 -18.92 -8.73 -7.04
N LEU A 20 -19.37 -9.53 -8.02
CA LEU A 20 -19.60 -9.07 -9.40
C LEU A 20 -20.79 -8.10 -9.52
N GLU A 21 -21.84 -8.29 -8.72
CA GLU A 21 -22.99 -7.39 -8.70
C GLU A 21 -22.66 -6.03 -8.04
N ILE A 22 -21.76 -6.02 -7.05
CA ILE A 22 -21.20 -4.80 -6.46
C ILE A 22 -20.30 -4.08 -7.47
N ILE A 23 -19.45 -4.79 -8.20
CA ILE A 23 -18.57 -4.18 -9.22
C ILE A 23 -19.42 -3.61 -10.39
N HIS A 24 -20.49 -4.28 -10.79
CA HIS A 24 -21.39 -3.78 -11.83
C HIS A 24 -22.20 -2.55 -11.35
N LYS A 25 -22.64 -2.52 -10.08
CA LYS A 25 -23.27 -1.33 -9.47
C LYS A 25 -22.30 -0.16 -9.29
N ILE A 26 -21.04 -0.43 -8.95
CA ILE A 26 -19.99 0.61 -8.86
C ILE A 26 -19.70 1.17 -10.26
N THR A 27 -19.62 0.32 -11.28
CA THR A 27 -19.35 0.76 -12.67
C THR A 27 -20.52 1.59 -13.22
N LEU A 28 -21.77 1.18 -12.97
CA LEU A 28 -22.97 1.95 -13.34
C LEU A 28 -23.07 3.29 -12.58
N ASN A 29 -22.71 3.32 -11.29
CA ASN A 29 -22.68 4.56 -10.51
C ASN A 29 -21.57 5.53 -10.96
N VAL A 30 -20.43 5.01 -11.43
CA VAL A 30 -19.35 5.84 -11.99
C VAL A 30 -19.75 6.42 -13.35
N GLN A 31 -20.54 5.70 -14.15
CA GLN A 31 -21.03 6.22 -15.44
C GLN A 31 -22.23 7.17 -15.31
N LEU A 32 -23.06 7.05 -14.27
CA LEU A 32 -24.18 7.97 -14.03
C LEU A 32 -23.75 9.33 -13.42
N LYS A 33 -22.66 9.37 -12.65
CA LYS A 33 -22.20 10.61 -11.98
C LYS A 33 -21.39 11.58 -12.85
N MET A 34 -21.10 11.22 -14.11
CA MET A 34 -20.44 12.11 -15.08
C MET A 34 -21.42 13.08 -15.78
N SER A 35 -22.72 13.00 -15.50
CA SER A 35 -23.76 13.71 -16.27
C SER A 35 -24.51 14.82 -15.51
N GLU A 36 -24.24 15.06 -14.23
CA GLU A 36 -24.96 16.05 -13.44
C GLU A 36 -24.03 17.10 -12.84
N SER A 37 -23.61 18.03 -13.70
CA SER A 37 -23.05 19.32 -13.31
C SER A 37 -24.08 20.40 -13.66
N THR A 38 -25.00 20.69 -12.74
CA THR A 38 -25.83 21.89 -12.85
C THR A 38 -26.10 22.49 -11.48
N HIS A 39 -25.52 23.68 -11.26
CA HIS A 39 -25.95 24.78 -10.39
C HIS A 39 -26.91 24.48 -9.21
N VAL A 40 -26.47 24.77 -7.97
CA VAL A 40 -27.23 25.62 -7.03
C VAL A 40 -26.27 26.39 -6.12
N SER A 41 -26.42 27.70 -6.10
CA SER A 41 -25.83 28.64 -5.15
C SER A 41 -26.76 28.78 -3.94
N SER A 42 -26.25 28.65 -2.71
CA SER A 42 -26.55 29.52 -1.55
C SER A 42 -26.32 28.82 -0.19
N LEU A 43 -25.98 29.66 0.80
CA LEU A 43 -26.27 29.52 2.24
C LEU A 43 -25.21 28.87 3.16
N GLY A 44 -24.93 29.56 4.28
CA GLY A 44 -24.35 29.00 5.50
C GLY A 44 -22.82 28.99 5.65
N LYS A 45 -22.24 29.93 6.42
CA LYS A 45 -20.80 29.94 6.77
C LYS A 45 -20.35 28.73 7.63
N GLY A 46 -21.27 27.94 8.18
CA GLY A 46 -20.98 26.67 8.85
C GLY A 46 -20.88 25.48 7.88
N ASP A 47 -21.77 25.46 6.88
CA ASP A 47 -21.87 24.41 5.86
C ASP A 47 -20.69 24.46 4.86
N SER A 48 -20.06 25.64 4.76
CA SER A 48 -18.85 25.85 3.95
C SER A 48 -17.68 24.92 4.32
N LEU A 49 -17.51 24.57 5.61
CA LEU A 49 -16.38 23.74 6.04
C LEU A 49 -16.63 22.26 5.74
N HIS A 50 -17.84 21.79 5.96
CA HIS A 50 -18.25 20.42 5.66
C HIS A 50 -18.17 20.17 4.15
N PHE A 51 -18.69 21.10 3.34
CA PHE A 51 -18.62 21.04 1.89
C PHE A 51 -17.17 21.10 1.35
N GLN A 52 -16.31 21.94 1.94
CA GLN A 52 -14.91 22.05 1.57
C GLN A 52 -14.11 20.77 1.87
N VAL A 53 -14.41 20.10 2.99
CA VAL A 53 -13.78 18.83 3.36
C VAL A 53 -14.25 17.70 2.43
N LEU A 54 -15.55 17.60 2.17
CA LEU A 54 -16.11 16.56 1.31
C LEU A 54 -15.63 16.67 -0.14
N SER A 55 -15.47 17.90 -0.66
CA SER A 55 -14.93 18.14 -2.01
C SER A 55 -13.43 17.87 -2.13
N SER A 56 -12.67 18.01 -1.05
CA SER A 56 -11.21 17.77 -1.05
C SER A 56 -10.84 16.30 -0.89
N PHE A 57 -11.74 15.47 -0.35
CA PHE A 57 -11.52 14.04 -0.11
C PHE A 57 -12.61 13.14 -0.73
N PRO A 58 -12.76 13.12 -2.07
CA PRO A 58 -13.80 12.32 -2.74
C PRO A 58 -13.61 10.80 -2.64
N LEU A 59 -12.45 10.35 -2.15
CA LEU A 59 -12.09 8.93 -1.99
C LEU A 59 -12.35 8.40 -0.57
N CYS A 60 -12.75 9.25 0.37
CA CYS A 60 -13.12 8.83 1.71
C CYS A 60 -14.64 8.82 1.82
N ASP A 61 -15.22 7.65 2.13
CA ASP A 61 -16.67 7.48 2.39
C ASP A 61 -17.09 8.15 3.72
N ILE A 62 -16.87 9.46 3.84
CA ILE A 62 -17.24 10.24 5.01
C ILE A 62 -18.63 10.81 4.76
N THR A 63 -19.58 10.48 5.64
CA THR A 63 -20.93 11.04 5.59
C THR A 63 -21.01 12.37 6.35
N GLU A 64 -21.97 13.22 6.01
CA GLU A 64 -22.18 14.52 6.66
C GLU A 64 -22.50 14.35 8.16
N GLU A 65 -23.20 13.26 8.52
CA GLU A 65 -23.42 12.80 9.90
C GLU A 65 -22.13 12.51 10.69
N ASP A 66 -21.10 11.91 10.09
CA ASP A 66 -19.85 11.56 10.80
C ASP A 66 -19.04 12.82 11.17
N LEU A 67 -19.14 13.85 10.34
CA LEU A 67 -18.50 15.15 10.52
C LEU A 67 -19.22 15.98 11.61
N THR A 68 -20.55 15.89 11.71
CA THR A 68 -21.29 16.62 12.76
C THR A 68 -21.10 16.02 14.15
N GLN A 69 -20.91 14.70 14.26
CA GLN A 69 -20.63 14.02 15.53
C GLN A 69 -19.23 14.29 16.09
N ASN A 70 -18.26 14.68 15.24
CA ASN A 70 -16.86 14.85 15.63
C ASN A 70 -16.28 16.20 15.16
N PRO A 71 -16.59 17.32 15.85
CA PRO A 71 -16.22 18.66 15.39
C PRO A 71 -14.70 18.94 15.36
N GLN A 72 -13.91 18.22 16.17
CA GLN A 72 -12.44 18.34 16.14
C GLN A 72 -11.82 17.61 14.95
N PHE A 73 -12.44 16.50 14.52
CA PHE A 73 -12.02 15.75 13.33
C PHE A 73 -12.26 16.57 12.06
N CYS A 74 -13.38 17.29 11.99
CA CYS A 74 -13.67 18.25 10.92
C CYS A 74 -12.62 19.35 10.78
N LYS A 75 -12.17 19.92 11.90
CA LYS A 75 -11.12 20.95 11.90
C LYS A 75 -9.78 20.40 11.40
N LEU A 76 -9.45 19.17 11.78
CA LEU A 76 -8.24 18.50 11.29
C LEU A 76 -8.32 18.27 9.78
N LEU A 77 -9.43 17.70 9.29
CA LEU A 77 -9.64 17.47 7.86
C LEU A 77 -9.67 18.77 7.07
N ALA A 78 -10.25 19.85 7.61
CA ALA A 78 -10.23 21.17 6.98
C ALA A 78 -8.81 21.74 6.88
N THR A 79 -7.97 21.47 7.89
CA THR A 79 -6.54 21.87 7.87
C THR A 79 -5.75 21.04 6.87
N LEU A 80 -6.04 19.74 6.75
CA LEU A 80 -5.41 18.87 5.76
C LEU A 80 -5.86 19.19 4.33
N ALA A 81 -7.13 19.57 4.13
CA ALA A 81 -7.66 20.02 2.84
C ALA A 81 -6.95 21.28 2.32
N GLN A 82 -6.39 22.13 3.20
CA GLN A 82 -5.57 23.28 2.78
C GLN A 82 -4.22 22.89 2.18
N HIS A 83 -3.80 21.64 2.36
CA HIS A 83 -2.49 21.15 1.94
C HIS A 83 -2.56 20.00 0.94
N VAL A 84 -3.77 19.50 0.63
CA VAL A 84 -4.01 18.32 -0.20
C VAL A 84 -5.11 18.64 -1.22
N ASP A 85 -4.80 18.41 -2.51
CA ASP A 85 -5.75 18.62 -3.61
C ASP A 85 -6.72 17.41 -3.75
N GLN A 86 -7.76 17.56 -4.59
CA GLN A 86 -8.80 16.54 -4.88
C GLN A 86 -8.26 15.14 -5.27
N THR A 87 -6.99 15.05 -5.65
CA THR A 87 -6.29 13.80 -6.02
C THR A 87 -5.50 13.18 -4.86
N GLY A 88 -5.56 13.75 -3.65
CA GLY A 88 -4.83 13.26 -2.48
C GLY A 88 -3.33 13.63 -2.47
N LEU A 89 -2.88 14.45 -3.42
CA LEU A 89 -1.49 14.91 -3.52
C LEU A 89 -1.30 16.25 -2.81
N THR A 90 -0.18 16.40 -2.12
CA THR A 90 0.17 17.69 -1.55
C THR A 90 0.58 18.67 -2.64
N VAL A 91 0.25 19.96 -2.47
CA VAL A 91 0.58 21.04 -3.41
C VAL A 91 2.03 20.99 -3.92
N PRO A 92 3.08 20.82 -3.08
CA PRO A 92 4.45 20.73 -3.59
C PRO A 92 4.68 19.49 -4.47
N LEU A 93 4.15 18.33 -4.09
CA LEU A 93 4.27 17.09 -4.86
C LEU A 93 3.59 17.20 -6.23
N LYS A 94 2.45 17.87 -6.32
CA LYS A 94 1.78 18.16 -7.59
C LYS A 94 2.62 19.08 -8.49
N THR A 95 3.19 20.16 -7.93
CA THR A 95 4.03 21.06 -8.74
C THR A 95 5.30 20.36 -9.25
N GLU A 96 5.90 19.45 -8.47
CA GLU A 96 7.02 18.64 -8.92
C GLU A 96 6.61 17.60 -9.98
N LEU A 97 5.41 17.01 -9.85
CA LEU A 97 4.84 16.12 -10.86
C LEU A 97 4.61 16.85 -12.19
N GLU A 98 3.99 18.03 -12.17
CA GLU A 98 3.75 18.85 -13.35
C GLU A 98 5.06 19.28 -14.02
N LYS A 99 6.08 19.68 -13.23
CA LYS A 99 7.42 19.98 -13.76
C LYS A 99 8.08 18.76 -14.39
N ALA A 100 7.97 17.59 -13.76
CA ALA A 100 8.51 16.35 -14.29
C ALA A 100 7.83 15.96 -15.61
N GLU A 101 6.51 16.13 -15.69
CA GLU A 101 5.73 15.86 -16.91
C GLU A 101 6.10 16.83 -18.03
N GLN A 102 6.20 18.14 -17.74
CA GLN A 102 6.67 19.12 -18.73
C GLN A 102 8.09 18.81 -19.22
N LYS A 103 8.98 18.36 -18.32
CA LYS A 103 10.35 17.94 -18.68
C LYS A 103 10.32 16.70 -19.57
N LEU A 104 9.48 15.72 -19.28
CA LEU A 104 9.30 14.52 -20.11
C LEU A 104 8.74 14.88 -21.50
N GLN A 105 7.75 15.75 -21.57
CA GLN A 105 7.17 16.22 -22.85
C GLN A 105 8.19 17.01 -23.69
N SER A 106 9.04 17.84 -23.05
CA SER A 106 10.11 18.55 -23.77
C SER A 106 11.18 17.60 -24.31
N GLN A 107 11.60 16.61 -23.51
CA GLN A 107 12.54 15.56 -23.93
C GLN A 107 11.96 14.72 -25.07
N ARG A 108 10.68 14.33 -24.99
CA ARG A 108 9.99 13.58 -26.04
C ARG A 108 9.95 14.37 -27.35
N ARG A 109 9.63 15.67 -27.31
CA ARG A 109 9.66 16.54 -28.50
C ARG A 109 11.06 16.65 -29.10
N HIS A 110 12.09 16.80 -28.27
CA HIS A 110 13.47 16.85 -28.73
C HIS A 110 13.88 15.54 -29.40
N TRP A 111 13.59 14.40 -28.75
CA TRP A 111 13.85 13.08 -29.31
C TRP A 111 13.14 12.84 -30.63
N LEU A 112 11.84 13.18 -30.74
CA LEU A 112 11.08 13.07 -31.99
C LEU A 112 11.70 13.88 -33.12
N ARG A 113 12.16 15.12 -32.85
CA ARG A 113 12.86 15.94 -33.84
C ARG A 113 14.15 15.27 -34.32
N SER A 114 14.96 14.75 -33.40
CA SER A 114 16.20 14.05 -33.73
C SER A 114 15.95 12.77 -34.52
N VAL A 115 14.91 12.00 -34.17
CA VAL A 115 14.51 10.78 -34.89
C VAL A 115 13.99 11.09 -36.29
N SER A 116 13.15 12.12 -36.44
CA SER A 116 12.67 12.56 -37.76
C SER A 116 13.81 13.01 -38.66
N LEU A 117 14.79 13.76 -38.13
CA LEU A 117 15.99 14.15 -38.88
C LEU A 117 16.82 12.93 -39.28
N HIS A 118 17.04 11.98 -38.36
CA HIS A 118 17.79 10.76 -38.65
C HIS A 118 17.11 9.91 -39.74
N LYS A 119 15.79 9.69 -39.63
CA LYS A 119 15.01 8.97 -40.64
C LYS A 119 15.02 9.70 -41.99
N GLY A 120 14.86 11.02 -42.02
CA GLY A 120 14.92 11.78 -43.27
C GLY A 120 16.30 11.71 -43.94
N LEU A 121 17.39 11.75 -43.15
CA LEU A 121 18.74 11.52 -43.69
C LEU A 121 18.90 10.09 -44.22
N GLN A 122 18.39 9.08 -43.51
CA GLN A 122 18.43 7.69 -43.93
C GLN A 122 17.64 7.47 -45.23
N GLU A 123 16.44 8.04 -45.35
CA GLU A 123 15.60 7.99 -46.55
C GLU A 123 16.29 8.67 -47.74
N MET A 124 16.91 9.84 -47.55
CA MET A 124 17.67 10.50 -48.63
C MET A 124 18.88 9.67 -49.10
N ILE A 125 19.58 9.01 -48.17
CA ILE A 125 20.68 8.11 -48.51
C ILE A 125 20.15 6.90 -49.30
N GLN A 126 19.04 6.33 -48.87
CA GLN A 126 18.42 5.17 -49.51
C GLN A 126 17.86 5.52 -50.90
N ASP A 127 17.22 6.67 -51.07
CA ASP A 127 16.76 7.21 -52.35
C ASP A 127 17.92 7.49 -53.32
N HIS A 128 19.05 7.96 -52.80
CA HIS A 128 20.25 8.16 -53.61
C HIS A 128 20.86 6.81 -54.07
N CYS A 129 20.81 5.78 -53.24
CA CYS A 129 21.22 4.42 -53.61
C CYS A 129 20.26 3.78 -54.63
N ILE A 130 18.94 3.97 -54.47
CA ILE A 130 17.92 3.45 -55.37
C ILE A 130 17.95 4.18 -56.74
N ARG A 131 18.16 5.50 -56.76
CA ARG A 131 18.34 6.26 -58.02
C ARG A 131 19.58 5.85 -58.80
N LYS A 132 20.65 5.39 -58.14
CA LYS A 132 21.80 4.78 -58.83
C LYS A 132 21.46 3.44 -59.48
N HIS A 133 20.47 2.70 -58.97
CA HIS A 133 20.06 1.40 -59.50
C HIS A 133 18.96 1.48 -60.58
N HIS A 134 18.17 2.56 -60.64
CA HIS A 134 17.10 2.72 -61.65
C HIS A 134 17.53 3.34 -62.99
N VAL A 135 18.77 3.82 -63.14
CA VAL A 135 19.29 4.25 -64.46
C VAL A 135 19.68 3.04 -65.32
N THR A 136 19.61 1.83 -64.79
CA THR A 136 20.01 0.61 -65.48
C THR A 136 18.78 -0.28 -65.73
N VAL A 137 18.46 -0.54 -67.02
CA VAL A 137 17.60 -1.61 -67.61
C VAL A 137 16.12 -1.21 -67.89
N PRO A 138 15.37 -1.64 -68.99
CA PRO A 138 15.50 -2.77 -69.99
C PRO A 138 15.15 -2.44 -71.50
N PRO A 139 14.97 -3.37 -72.51
CA PRO A 139 14.83 -4.85 -72.47
C PRO A 139 15.67 -5.72 -73.46
N ASP A 140 15.88 -6.98 -73.04
CA ASP A 140 16.02 -8.27 -73.78
C ASP A 140 16.75 -8.34 -75.15
N GLN A 141 17.81 -9.14 -75.30
CA GLN A 141 17.81 -10.60 -75.52
C GLN A 141 19.24 -11.18 -75.57
N ASN A 142 19.36 -12.42 -75.05
CA ASN A 142 20.46 -13.38 -75.02
C ASN A 142 21.58 -13.26 -76.08
N LEU A 143 22.85 -13.28 -75.67
CA LEU A 143 23.72 -14.46 -75.59
C LEU A 143 25.17 -14.04 -75.25
N ASP A 144 25.83 -14.91 -74.49
CA ASP A 144 27.27 -15.02 -74.21
C ASP A 144 27.94 -13.98 -73.30
N GLN A 145 28.50 -14.51 -72.21
CA GLN A 145 29.19 -13.81 -71.13
C GLN A 145 30.21 -12.77 -71.60
N PRO A 146 30.12 -11.53 -71.08
CA PRO A 146 31.27 -10.65 -70.93
C PRO A 146 31.48 -10.28 -69.45
N SER A 147 32.72 -9.98 -69.08
CA SER A 147 33.17 -9.47 -67.78
C SER A 147 32.11 -8.59 -67.10
N VAL A 148 31.66 -8.97 -65.91
CA VAL A 148 30.61 -8.45 -64.97
C VAL A 148 30.02 -7.02 -65.13
N LEU A 149 30.63 -6.10 -65.90
CA LEU A 149 30.09 -4.80 -66.31
C LEU A 149 29.99 -4.56 -67.84
N GLY A 150 30.31 -5.52 -68.70
CA GLY A 150 30.18 -5.42 -70.16
C GLY A 150 31.04 -4.32 -70.83
N LEU A 151 32.11 -3.86 -70.17
CA LEU A 151 33.01 -2.83 -70.68
C LEU A 151 34.33 -3.46 -71.13
N ASP A 152 34.66 -3.29 -72.41
CA ASP A 152 36.00 -3.59 -72.92
C ASP A 152 37.01 -2.55 -72.36
N PRO A 153 38.28 -2.90 -72.04
CA PRO A 153 39.24 -1.98 -71.44
C PRO A 153 39.47 -0.68 -72.22
N GLN A 154 39.19 -0.69 -73.53
CA GLN A 154 39.28 0.48 -74.40
C GLN A 154 38.08 1.42 -74.20
N GLN A 155 36.87 0.88 -74.04
CA GLN A 155 35.67 1.65 -73.69
C GLN A 155 35.75 2.26 -72.29
N LEU A 156 36.48 1.60 -71.38
CA LEU A 156 36.73 2.09 -70.03
C LEU A 156 37.73 3.26 -70.02
N MET A 157 38.72 3.27 -70.91
CA MET A 157 39.61 4.43 -71.09
C MET A 157 38.91 5.65 -71.72
N ASP A 158 37.92 5.44 -72.60
CA ASP A 158 37.11 6.53 -73.17
C ASP A 158 36.11 7.14 -72.16
N LEU A 159 35.66 6.33 -71.17
CA LEU A 159 34.77 6.75 -70.09
C LEU A 159 35.51 7.26 -68.85
N MET A 160 36.82 7.00 -68.74
CA MET A 160 37.65 7.58 -67.68
C MET A 160 37.75 9.09 -67.89
N PRO A 161 37.57 9.92 -66.84
CA PRO A 161 37.82 11.34 -66.96
C PRO A 161 39.25 11.52 -67.46
N SER A 162 39.44 12.31 -68.53
CA SER A 162 40.77 12.64 -69.07
C SER A 162 41.81 12.78 -67.95
N GLU A 163 43.03 12.26 -68.15
CA GLU A 163 44.10 12.32 -67.14
C GLU A 163 44.31 13.74 -66.58
N LYS A 164 44.06 14.76 -67.40
CA LYS A 164 44.05 16.19 -67.01
C LYS A 164 42.93 16.55 -66.02
N ASN A 165 41.76 15.93 -66.12
CA ASN A 165 40.64 16.08 -65.19
C ASN A 165 40.90 15.33 -63.89
N VAL A 166 41.50 14.14 -63.93
CA VAL A 166 41.92 13.41 -62.73
C VAL A 166 43.01 14.16 -61.98
N GLN A 167 43.99 14.73 -62.69
CA GLN A 167 45.02 15.59 -62.10
C GLN A 167 44.43 16.90 -61.55
N ARG A 168 43.48 17.55 -62.26
CA ARG A 168 42.76 18.73 -61.74
C ARG A 168 41.93 18.41 -60.51
N MET A 169 41.28 17.25 -60.48
CA MET A 169 40.51 16.80 -59.32
C MET A 169 41.43 16.43 -58.16
N LYS A 170 42.56 15.77 -58.42
CA LYS A 170 43.60 15.46 -57.42
C LYS A 170 44.24 16.73 -56.83
N GLN A 171 44.36 17.80 -57.61
CA GLN A 171 44.86 19.10 -57.15
C GLN A 171 43.79 19.96 -56.47
N GLY A 172 42.52 19.83 -56.86
CA GLY A 172 41.40 20.59 -56.30
C GLY A 172 40.78 19.98 -55.05
N LEU A 173 40.74 18.64 -54.95
CA LEU A 173 40.13 17.92 -53.84
C LEU A 173 40.75 18.27 -52.48
N PRO A 174 42.09 18.36 -52.31
CA PRO A 174 42.67 18.76 -51.04
C PRO A 174 42.24 20.15 -50.61
N LYS A 175 42.12 21.09 -51.55
CA LYS A 175 41.73 22.48 -51.27
C LYS A 175 40.26 22.58 -50.86
N GLU A 176 39.37 21.85 -51.54
CA GLU A 176 37.95 21.85 -51.19
C GLU A 176 37.70 21.08 -49.88
N LEU A 177 38.44 20.00 -49.64
CA LEU A 177 38.40 19.26 -48.38
C LEU A 177 38.87 20.14 -47.21
N GLU A 178 39.97 20.88 -47.39
CA GLU A 178 40.49 21.82 -46.39
C GLU A 178 39.50 22.95 -46.11
N LYS A 179 38.86 23.50 -47.16
CA LYS A 179 37.82 24.53 -47.03
C LYS A 179 36.60 24.00 -46.26
N HIS A 180 36.15 22.78 -46.57
CA HIS A 180 35.04 22.15 -45.87
C HIS A 180 35.39 21.85 -44.41
N LEU A 181 36.58 21.29 -44.15
CA LEU A 181 37.08 21.03 -42.79
C LEU A 181 37.19 22.31 -41.97
N LYS A 182 37.73 23.39 -42.54
CA LYS A 182 37.80 24.71 -41.90
C LYS A 182 36.41 25.23 -41.57
N LYS A 183 35.45 25.14 -42.51
CA LYS A 183 34.06 25.54 -42.27
C LYS A 183 33.43 24.75 -41.12
N SER A 184 33.57 23.43 -41.09
CA SER A 184 33.08 22.58 -40.00
C SER A 184 33.73 22.93 -38.66
N CYS A 185 35.04 23.19 -38.63
CA CYS A 185 35.74 23.59 -37.40
C CYS A 185 35.28 24.97 -36.91
N PHE A 186 35.01 25.92 -37.80
CA PHE A 186 34.45 27.22 -37.43
C PHE A 186 33.02 27.11 -36.91
N SER A 187 32.18 26.26 -37.50
CA SER A 187 30.83 25.99 -36.99
C SER A 187 30.84 25.33 -35.61
N LEU A 188 31.84 24.49 -35.32
CA LEU A 188 32.02 23.92 -33.98
C LEU A 188 32.47 24.98 -32.98
N LEU A 189 33.39 25.87 -33.39
CA LEU A 189 33.84 26.99 -32.55
C LEU A 189 32.68 27.93 -32.20
N SER A 190 31.82 28.28 -33.16
CA SER A 190 30.68 29.18 -32.94
C SER A 190 29.64 28.59 -31.98
N TYR A 191 29.50 27.26 -31.91
CA TYR A 191 28.65 26.60 -30.92
C TYR A 191 29.13 26.83 -29.47
N TYR A 192 30.45 26.77 -29.24
CA TYR A 192 31.01 26.98 -27.91
C TYR A 192 31.16 28.46 -27.55
N GLN A 193 31.43 29.31 -28.55
CA GLN A 193 31.61 30.74 -28.36
C GLN A 193 30.97 31.52 -29.53
N PRO A 194 29.69 31.89 -29.41
CA PRO A 194 28.96 32.58 -30.49
C PRO A 194 29.41 34.02 -30.72
N GLU A 195 30.11 34.65 -29.77
CA GLU A 195 30.62 36.03 -29.87
C GLU A 195 31.66 36.21 -31.01
N TRP A 196 32.15 35.11 -31.59
CA TRP A 196 33.29 35.04 -32.49
C TRP A 196 32.91 35.07 -33.98
N GLU A 197 31.60 35.06 -34.29
CA GLU A 197 31.10 35.06 -35.66
C GLU A 197 31.57 36.28 -36.47
N ASN A 198 31.78 37.42 -35.80
CA ASN A 198 32.17 38.69 -36.41
C ASN A 198 33.69 38.92 -36.55
N GLU A 199 34.54 38.02 -36.06
CA GLU A 199 35.99 38.22 -36.09
C GLU A 199 36.66 37.83 -37.43
N SER A 200 37.86 38.39 -37.67
CA SER A 200 38.65 38.16 -38.89
C SER A 200 39.09 36.70 -39.04
N GLU A 201 39.21 36.21 -40.28
CA GLU A 201 39.61 34.81 -40.56
C GLU A 201 40.98 34.45 -39.96
N GLY A 202 41.88 35.43 -39.82
CA GLY A 202 43.18 35.27 -39.14
C GLY A 202 43.06 34.99 -37.64
N LEU A 203 42.13 35.65 -36.94
CA LEU A 203 41.88 35.35 -35.52
C LEU A 203 41.17 33.99 -35.37
N LYS A 204 40.20 33.70 -36.25
CA LYS A 204 39.50 32.41 -36.26
C LYS A 204 40.46 31.23 -36.46
N THR A 205 41.44 31.35 -37.35
CA THR A 205 42.47 30.32 -37.59
C THR A 205 43.45 30.16 -36.42
N SER A 206 43.87 31.26 -35.78
CA SER A 206 44.67 31.21 -34.55
C SER A 206 43.93 30.48 -33.42
N LYS A 207 42.62 30.69 -33.30
CA LYS A 207 41.78 30.06 -32.26
C LYS A 207 41.39 28.63 -32.60
N LEU A 208 41.38 28.29 -33.88
CA LEU A 208 41.27 26.90 -34.36
C LEU A 208 42.43 26.04 -33.86
N SER A 209 43.63 26.62 -33.70
CA SER A 209 44.75 25.91 -33.08
C SER A 209 44.53 25.61 -31.58
N HIS A 210 43.71 26.41 -30.88
CA HIS A 210 43.34 26.19 -29.48
C HIS A 210 42.11 25.29 -29.31
N LEU A 211 41.35 25.02 -30.38
CA LEU A 211 40.13 24.21 -30.36
C LEU A 211 40.38 22.80 -29.79
N ALA A 212 41.51 22.19 -30.14
CA ALA A 212 41.86 20.86 -29.62
C ALA A 212 42.00 20.85 -28.09
N ALA A 213 42.65 21.88 -27.52
CA ALA A 213 42.79 22.02 -26.07
C ALA A 213 41.43 22.32 -25.41
N GLN A 214 40.56 23.10 -26.06
CA GLN A 214 39.21 23.38 -25.57
C GLN A 214 38.31 22.14 -25.60
N LEU A 215 38.39 21.34 -26.67
CA LEU A 215 37.70 20.05 -26.77
C LEU A 215 38.16 19.05 -25.72
N ASP A 216 39.46 19.00 -25.41
CA ASP A 216 39.98 18.14 -24.35
C ASP A 216 39.48 18.57 -22.96
N LYS A 217 39.39 19.89 -22.70
CA LYS A 217 38.79 20.43 -21.47
C LYS A 217 37.32 20.07 -21.35
N GLU A 218 36.54 20.23 -22.41
CA GLU A 218 35.11 19.88 -22.43
C GLU A 218 34.89 18.36 -22.33
N LYS A 219 35.74 17.55 -22.96
CA LYS A 219 35.73 16.10 -22.79
C LYS A 219 35.95 15.71 -21.33
N LYS A 220 37.00 16.25 -20.69
CA LYS A 220 37.27 16.03 -19.26
C LYS A 220 36.13 16.52 -18.38
N ARG A 221 35.49 17.64 -18.73
CA ARG A 221 34.30 18.17 -18.03
C ARG A 221 33.12 17.20 -18.14
N ALA A 222 32.85 16.69 -19.35
CA ALA A 222 31.79 15.72 -19.59
C ALA A 222 32.02 14.40 -18.84
N GLU A 223 33.27 13.92 -18.82
CA GLU A 223 33.64 12.72 -18.04
C GLU A 223 33.42 12.93 -16.53
N ARG A 224 33.83 14.08 -15.97
CA ARG A 224 33.56 14.43 -14.57
C ARG A 224 32.06 14.47 -14.27
N LEU A 225 31.27 15.15 -15.11
CA LEU A 225 29.82 15.23 -14.94
C LEU A 225 29.15 13.85 -15.03
N LYS A 226 29.66 12.97 -15.91
CA LYS A 226 29.17 11.59 -16.02
C LYS A 226 29.43 10.81 -14.73
N GLU A 227 30.59 11.01 -14.11
CA GLU A 227 30.91 10.36 -12.85
C GLU A 227 30.05 10.87 -11.70
N THR A 228 29.92 12.19 -11.55
CA THR A 228 29.01 12.78 -10.56
C THR A 228 27.55 12.33 -10.76
N CYS A 229 27.11 12.19 -12.01
CA CYS A 229 25.76 11.68 -12.31
C CYS A 229 25.59 10.21 -11.84
N ARG A 230 26.61 9.37 -12.02
CA ARG A 230 26.61 7.99 -11.51
C ARG A 230 26.57 7.96 -9.99
N GLU A 231 27.40 8.76 -9.32
CA GLU A 231 27.42 8.89 -7.86
C GLU A 231 26.05 9.33 -7.32
N ASN A 232 25.46 10.37 -7.92
CA ASN A 232 24.13 10.85 -7.55
C ASN A 232 23.04 9.80 -7.75
N THR A 233 23.13 8.98 -8.80
CA THR A 233 22.19 7.88 -9.04
C THR A 233 22.27 6.83 -7.93
N VAL A 234 23.49 6.46 -7.52
CA VAL A 234 23.71 5.51 -6.41
C VAL A 234 23.21 6.07 -5.08
N LEU A 235 23.47 7.35 -4.80
CA LEU A 235 22.97 8.02 -3.59
C LEU A 235 21.45 8.05 -3.54
N MET A 236 20.80 8.44 -4.64
CA MET A 236 19.34 8.42 -4.77
C MET A 236 18.77 7.02 -4.57
N GLN A 237 19.40 6.00 -5.15
CA GLN A 237 18.98 4.61 -4.99
C GLN A 237 19.11 4.13 -3.54
N ARG A 238 20.20 4.46 -2.85
CA ARG A 238 20.37 4.17 -1.42
C ARG A 238 19.31 4.85 -0.57
N GLN A 239 19.04 6.13 -0.82
CA GLN A 239 18.03 6.86 -0.08
C GLN A 239 16.63 6.28 -0.29
N ALA A 240 16.28 5.90 -1.53
CA ALA A 240 15.03 5.21 -1.82
C ALA A 240 14.93 3.87 -1.07
N GLN A 241 16.00 3.07 -1.03
CA GLN A 241 16.04 1.82 -0.28
C GLN A 241 15.85 2.03 1.22
N LEU A 242 16.46 3.07 1.81
CA LEU A 242 16.30 3.41 3.22
C LEU A 242 14.84 3.77 3.53
N TYR A 243 14.21 4.64 2.74
CA TYR A 243 12.81 4.99 2.94
C TYR A 243 11.87 3.78 2.82
N LEU A 244 12.08 2.93 1.80
CA LEU A 244 11.30 1.70 1.64
C LEU A 244 11.50 0.76 2.83
N SER A 245 12.73 0.60 3.32
CA SER A 245 13.01 -0.25 4.47
C SER A 245 12.30 0.24 5.74
N GLU A 246 12.22 1.55 5.96
CA GLU A 246 11.55 2.13 7.11
C GLU A 246 10.03 2.00 6.99
N LEU A 247 9.49 2.22 5.78
CA LEU A 247 8.07 2.02 5.50
C LEU A 247 7.65 0.56 5.75
N ILE A 248 8.49 -0.41 5.38
CA ILE A 248 8.27 -1.83 5.66
C ILE A 248 8.23 -2.10 7.17
N LYS A 249 9.15 -1.52 7.95
CA LYS A 249 9.11 -1.66 9.42
C LYS A 249 7.83 -1.07 10.00
N CYS A 250 7.39 0.10 9.52
CA CYS A 250 6.12 0.69 9.95
C CYS A 250 4.92 -0.23 9.64
N ILE A 251 4.89 -0.85 8.46
CA ILE A 251 3.86 -1.81 8.08
C ILE A 251 3.90 -3.04 9.01
N GLN A 252 5.08 -3.58 9.31
CA GLN A 252 5.24 -4.72 10.22
C GLN A 252 4.75 -4.38 11.64
N LEU A 253 5.05 -3.17 12.13
CA LEU A 253 4.54 -2.68 13.41
C LEU A 253 3.02 -2.57 13.41
N LEU A 254 2.41 -1.97 12.37
CA LEU A 254 0.96 -1.91 12.24
C LEU A 254 0.34 -3.31 12.19
N GLN A 255 0.96 -4.24 11.47
CA GLN A 255 0.50 -5.62 11.39
C GLN A 255 0.52 -6.31 12.76
N SER A 256 1.59 -6.13 13.54
CA SER A 256 1.67 -6.65 14.91
C SER A 256 0.60 -6.04 15.82
N LEU A 257 0.35 -4.73 15.72
CA LEU A 257 -0.70 -4.05 16.49
C LEU A 257 -2.10 -4.59 16.16
N ILE A 258 -2.39 -4.86 14.89
CA ILE A 258 -3.68 -5.40 14.47
C ILE A 258 -3.82 -6.86 14.93
N LEU A 259 -2.83 -7.70 14.65
CA LEU A 259 -2.91 -9.13 14.93
C LEU A 259 -2.85 -9.42 16.44
N ASP A 260 -1.86 -8.86 17.13
CA ASP A 260 -1.64 -9.17 18.53
C ASP A 260 -2.62 -8.42 19.43
N HIS A 261 -2.75 -7.09 19.26
CA HIS A 261 -3.56 -6.30 20.19
C HIS A 261 -5.05 -6.28 19.84
N ARG A 262 -5.42 -6.05 18.57
CA ARG A 262 -6.86 -5.94 18.21
C ARG A 262 -7.56 -7.27 18.07
N LEU A 263 -6.90 -8.30 17.55
CA LEU A 263 -7.52 -9.61 17.36
C LEU A 263 -7.26 -10.53 18.55
N ARG A 264 -6.00 -10.80 18.89
CA ARG A 264 -5.69 -11.80 19.92
C ARG A 264 -6.04 -11.31 21.34
N VAL A 265 -5.43 -10.22 21.80
CA VAL A 265 -5.64 -9.75 23.19
C VAL A 265 -7.10 -9.37 23.44
N GLN A 266 -7.78 -8.74 22.48
CA GLN A 266 -9.19 -8.41 22.62
C GLN A 266 -10.08 -9.65 22.73
N THR A 267 -9.88 -10.66 21.88
CA THR A 267 -10.67 -11.90 21.96
C THR A 267 -10.40 -12.68 23.24
N ASP A 268 -9.17 -12.67 23.74
CA ASP A 268 -8.83 -13.26 25.04
C ASP A 268 -9.50 -12.51 26.20
N LEU A 269 -9.54 -11.18 26.15
CA LEU A 269 -10.23 -10.36 27.16
C LEU A 269 -11.73 -10.62 27.14
N ASP A 270 -12.34 -10.63 25.96
CA ASP A 270 -13.77 -10.89 25.78
C ASP A 270 -14.13 -12.31 26.23
N ARG A 271 -13.28 -13.30 25.94
CA ARG A 271 -13.41 -14.67 26.46
C ARG A 271 -13.35 -14.70 27.99
N LYS A 272 -12.39 -14.03 28.61
CA LYS A 272 -12.29 -13.96 30.08
C LYS A 272 -13.50 -13.26 30.72
N LYS A 273 -14.03 -12.23 30.06
CA LYS A 273 -15.25 -11.54 30.48
C LYS A 273 -16.48 -12.46 30.39
N LEU A 274 -16.58 -13.27 29.34
CA LEU A 274 -17.62 -14.29 29.20
C LEU A 274 -17.52 -15.36 30.29
N GLU A 275 -16.33 -15.91 30.53
CA GLU A 275 -16.09 -16.89 31.61
C GLU A 275 -16.52 -16.33 32.98
N TYR A 276 -16.22 -15.05 33.25
CA TYR A 276 -16.66 -14.38 34.47
C TYR A 276 -18.18 -14.24 34.57
N PHE A 277 -18.85 -13.83 33.49
CA PHE A 277 -20.30 -13.71 33.49
C PHE A 277 -21.01 -15.06 33.58
N GLU A 278 -20.48 -16.09 32.92
CA GLU A 278 -20.97 -17.46 33.03
C GLU A 278 -20.89 -17.94 34.48
N GLY A 279 -19.73 -17.75 35.14
CA GLY A 279 -19.59 -18.07 36.56
C GLY A 279 -20.55 -17.27 37.47
N LYS A 280 -20.78 -16.00 37.16
CA LYS A 280 -21.76 -15.18 37.89
C LYS A 280 -23.20 -15.67 37.70
N CYS A 281 -23.56 -16.06 36.48
CA CYS A 281 -24.88 -16.64 36.18
C CYS A 281 -25.06 -17.98 36.89
N GLU A 282 -24.06 -18.85 36.88
CA GLU A 282 -24.09 -20.13 37.59
C GLU A 282 -24.28 -19.92 39.09
N LEU A 283 -23.54 -18.98 39.71
CA LEU A 283 -23.70 -18.65 41.12
C LEU A 283 -25.13 -18.17 41.46
N VAL A 284 -25.70 -17.29 40.63
CA VAL A 284 -27.08 -16.81 40.81
C VAL A 284 -28.07 -17.96 40.66
N LEU A 285 -27.86 -18.85 39.69
CA LEU A 285 -28.70 -20.04 39.52
C LEU A 285 -28.64 -20.96 40.74
N GLN A 286 -27.44 -21.21 41.28
CA GLN A 286 -27.27 -22.01 42.49
C GLN A 286 -27.95 -21.34 43.70
N LYS A 287 -27.90 -20.01 43.81
CA LYS A 287 -28.60 -19.27 44.86
C LYS A 287 -30.12 -19.41 44.75
N ILE A 288 -30.68 -19.23 43.55
CA ILE A 288 -32.12 -19.41 43.31
C ILE A 288 -32.55 -20.84 43.68
N LYS A 289 -31.75 -21.86 43.33
CA LYS A 289 -32.02 -23.25 43.71
C LYS A 289 -31.99 -23.45 45.22
N SER A 290 -31.02 -22.84 45.91
CA SER A 290 -30.93 -22.89 47.38
C SER A 290 -32.18 -22.28 48.03
N ASP A 291 -32.55 -21.06 47.62
CA ASP A 291 -33.72 -20.35 48.14
C ASP A 291 -35.02 -21.14 47.86
N MET A 292 -35.13 -21.79 46.69
CA MET A 292 -36.26 -22.67 46.37
C MET A 292 -36.36 -23.87 47.32
N VAL A 293 -35.24 -24.51 47.64
CA VAL A 293 -35.20 -25.63 48.59
C VAL A 293 -35.52 -25.15 50.00
N GLU A 294 -35.03 -23.98 50.39
CA GLU A 294 -35.35 -23.35 51.68
C GLU A 294 -36.87 -23.09 51.81
N ILE A 295 -37.49 -22.48 50.80
CA ILE A 295 -38.95 -22.28 50.75
C ILE A 295 -39.70 -23.63 50.85
N GLN A 296 -39.22 -24.67 50.17
CA GLN A 296 -39.84 -25.99 50.27
C GLN A 296 -39.75 -26.56 51.69
N LEU A 297 -38.62 -26.41 52.38
CA LEU A 297 -38.47 -26.84 53.77
C LEU A 297 -39.38 -26.03 54.71
N ASP A 298 -39.53 -24.73 54.49
CA ASP A 298 -40.40 -23.85 55.27
C ASP A 298 -41.89 -24.15 55.08
N MET A 299 -42.30 -24.53 53.87
CA MET A 299 -43.70 -24.88 53.57
C MET A 299 -44.06 -26.31 54.02
N TYR A 300 -43.14 -27.26 53.85
CA TYR A 300 -43.33 -28.66 54.20
C TYR A 300 -42.71 -29.00 55.56
N THR A 301 -43.18 -28.32 56.61
CA THR A 301 -42.81 -28.64 57.99
C THR A 301 -43.29 -30.03 58.40
N VAL A 302 -42.65 -30.61 59.43
CA VAL A 302 -42.98 -31.95 59.95
C VAL A 302 -44.47 -32.06 60.30
N ASP A 303 -45.06 -30.97 60.79
CA ASP A 303 -46.48 -30.91 61.16
C ASP A 303 -47.40 -30.81 59.95
N SER A 304 -47.04 -30.06 58.89
CA SER A 304 -47.84 -30.01 57.66
C SER A 304 -47.78 -31.35 56.92
N ILE A 305 -46.63 -32.01 56.92
CA ILE A 305 -46.46 -33.37 56.41
C ILE A 305 -47.24 -34.38 57.25
N ALA A 306 -47.22 -34.28 58.59
CA ALA A 306 -47.98 -35.14 59.48
C ALA A 306 -49.49 -34.94 59.33
N ALA A 307 -49.95 -33.70 59.15
CA ALA A 307 -51.34 -33.37 58.85
C ALA A 307 -51.75 -33.92 57.47
N HIS A 308 -50.93 -33.76 56.43
CA HIS A 308 -51.18 -34.39 55.13
C HIS A 308 -51.18 -35.92 55.21
N ARG A 309 -50.31 -36.51 56.03
CA ARG A 309 -50.27 -37.96 56.28
C ARG A 309 -51.54 -38.42 56.99
N LYS A 310 -52.02 -37.67 57.96
CA LYS A 310 -53.24 -37.97 58.71
C LYS A 310 -54.49 -37.79 57.85
N ILE A 311 -54.59 -36.73 57.06
CA ILE A 311 -55.64 -36.55 56.05
C ILE A 311 -55.60 -37.71 55.04
N ARG A 312 -54.41 -38.15 54.60
CA ARG A 312 -54.27 -39.28 53.68
C ARG A 312 -54.62 -40.63 54.33
N GLN A 313 -54.35 -40.82 55.63
CA GLN A 313 -54.73 -42.02 56.38
C GLN A 313 -56.21 -42.06 56.74
N ASP A 314 -56.78 -40.93 57.16
CA ASP A 314 -58.17 -40.82 57.61
C ASP A 314 -59.14 -40.71 56.41
N ALA A 315 -58.74 -40.09 55.29
CA ALA A 315 -59.57 -39.98 54.08
C ALA A 315 -59.42 -41.17 53.10
N PHE A 316 -58.48 -42.10 53.33
CA PHE A 316 -58.25 -43.26 52.46
C PHE A 316 -57.99 -44.53 53.28
N SER A 317 -59.09 -45.23 53.61
CA SER A 317 -59.12 -46.66 53.94
C SER A 317 -58.33 -47.48 52.88
N PRO A 318 -57.72 -48.64 53.22
CA PRO A 318 -56.52 -49.15 52.55
C PRO A 318 -56.84 -49.64 51.13
N CYS A 319 -56.60 -48.77 50.14
CA CYS A 319 -56.52 -49.15 48.73
C CYS A 319 -55.04 -49.29 48.34
N LEU A 320 -54.69 -50.46 47.83
CA LEU A 320 -53.36 -51.02 47.55
C LEU A 320 -52.50 -50.25 46.52
N THR A 321 -52.85 -49.01 46.13
CA THR A 321 -52.11 -48.24 45.12
C THR A 321 -51.14 -47.20 45.70
N ASN A 322 -51.18 -46.94 47.01
CA ASN A 322 -50.46 -45.81 47.61
C ASN A 322 -49.05 -46.11 48.17
N PHE A 323 -48.62 -47.37 48.22
CA PHE A 323 -47.25 -47.72 48.63
C PHE A 323 -46.19 -47.19 47.64
N SER A 324 -46.48 -47.26 46.33
CA SER A 324 -45.59 -46.78 45.27
C SER A 324 -45.38 -45.26 45.27
N LEU A 325 -46.38 -44.48 45.68
CA LEU A 325 -46.29 -43.01 45.69
C LEU A 325 -45.55 -42.51 46.95
N LEU A 326 -45.67 -43.23 48.07
CA LEU A 326 -44.88 -42.98 49.28
C LEU A 326 -43.40 -43.31 49.06
N GLU A 327 -43.11 -44.43 48.39
CA GLU A 327 -41.76 -44.83 48.01
C GLU A 327 -41.13 -43.83 47.02
N LYS A 328 -41.94 -43.27 46.11
CA LYS A 328 -41.48 -42.21 45.21
C LYS A 328 -41.16 -40.90 45.95
N LEU A 329 -42.01 -40.48 46.88
CA LEU A 329 -41.75 -39.30 47.72
C LEU A 329 -40.52 -39.48 48.63
N GLU A 330 -40.32 -40.66 49.21
CA GLU A 330 -39.11 -40.97 49.99
C GLU A 330 -37.86 -41.05 49.12
N SER A 331 -37.97 -41.57 47.89
CA SER A 331 -36.89 -41.58 46.90
C SER A 331 -36.52 -40.16 46.47
N ASP A 332 -37.50 -39.30 46.19
CA ASP A 332 -37.28 -37.91 45.79
C ASP A 332 -36.67 -37.09 46.93
N LEU A 333 -37.09 -37.33 48.17
CA LEU A 333 -36.51 -36.70 49.36
C LEU A 333 -35.04 -37.13 49.58
N LYS A 334 -34.72 -38.42 49.40
CA LYS A 334 -33.34 -38.91 49.45
C LYS A 334 -32.48 -38.34 48.31
N ALA A 335 -33.01 -38.22 47.11
CA ALA A 335 -32.32 -37.61 45.97
C ALA A 335 -32.00 -36.14 46.25
N CYS A 336 -32.97 -35.38 46.77
CA CYS A 336 -32.79 -33.98 47.16
C CYS A 336 -31.73 -33.82 48.27
N GLN A 337 -31.71 -34.74 49.24
CA GLN A 337 -30.71 -34.73 50.31
C GLN A 337 -29.28 -35.00 49.82
N VAL A 338 -29.11 -35.92 48.86
CA VAL A 338 -27.81 -36.21 48.24
C VAL A 338 -27.34 -35.03 47.37
N GLU A 339 -28.26 -34.38 46.65
CA GLU A 339 -27.94 -33.19 45.87
C GLU A 339 -27.47 -32.03 46.77
N LYS A 340 -28.15 -31.81 47.91
CA LYS A 340 -27.71 -30.84 48.93
C LYS A 340 -26.28 -31.13 49.42
N GLN A 341 -25.98 -32.37 49.80
CA GLN A 341 -24.64 -32.76 50.26
C GLN A 341 -23.56 -32.56 49.17
N SER A 342 -23.90 -32.83 47.90
CA SER A 342 -23.01 -32.59 46.76
C SER A 342 -22.71 -31.09 46.57
N VAL A 343 -23.72 -30.23 46.71
CA VAL A 343 -23.57 -28.77 46.60
C VAL A 343 -22.75 -28.23 47.79
N GLU A 344 -22.98 -28.71 49.01
CA GLU A 344 -22.21 -28.35 50.20
C GLU A 344 -20.72 -28.71 50.05
N LEU A 345 -20.41 -29.89 49.50
CA LEU A 345 -19.02 -30.28 49.20
C LEU A 345 -18.37 -29.36 48.15
N LYS A 346 -19.11 -28.96 47.11
CA LYS A 346 -18.62 -28.01 46.11
C LYS A 346 -18.38 -26.63 46.73
N LEU A 347 -19.28 -26.14 47.59
CA LEU A 347 -19.10 -24.88 48.31
C LEU A 347 -17.86 -24.90 49.21
N ALA A 348 -17.64 -26.00 49.94
CA ALA A 348 -16.42 -26.19 50.74
C ALA A 348 -15.15 -26.17 49.89
N SER A 349 -15.18 -26.73 48.67
CA SER A 349 -14.04 -26.66 47.74
C SER A 349 -13.73 -25.24 47.26
N PHE A 350 -14.76 -24.40 47.06
CA PHE A 350 -14.57 -22.99 46.71
C PHE A 350 -14.03 -22.15 47.87
N GLU A 351 -14.38 -22.52 49.12
CA GLU A 351 -13.82 -21.87 50.31
C GLU A 351 -12.30 -22.10 50.43
N ILE A 352 -11.81 -23.29 50.08
CA ILE A 352 -10.37 -23.59 50.04
C ILE A 352 -9.67 -22.74 48.98
N LEU A 353 -10.24 -22.64 47.77
CA LEU A 353 -9.69 -21.79 46.71
C LEU A 353 -9.61 -20.31 47.12
N GLY A 354 -10.58 -19.84 47.91
CA GLY A 354 -10.58 -18.49 48.47
C GLY A 354 -9.36 -18.22 49.36
N LYS A 355 -8.98 -19.19 50.20
CA LYS A 355 -7.81 -19.08 51.09
C LYS A 355 -6.49 -19.07 50.31
N GLU A 356 -6.38 -19.85 49.23
CA GLU A 356 -5.20 -19.82 48.36
C GLU A 356 -5.06 -18.47 47.65
N PHE A 357 -6.18 -17.88 47.20
CA PHE A 357 -6.18 -16.56 46.60
C PHE A 357 -5.78 -15.46 47.59
N GLU A 358 -6.26 -15.53 48.83
CA GLU A 358 -5.90 -14.60 49.90
C GLU A 358 -4.39 -14.65 50.20
N ALA A 359 -3.81 -15.86 50.33
CA ALA A 359 -2.37 -16.03 50.50
C ALA A 359 -1.56 -15.44 49.32
N LEU A 360 -2.03 -15.65 48.08
CA LEU A 360 -1.37 -15.09 46.90
C LEU A 360 -1.45 -13.55 46.87
N ALA A 361 -2.57 -12.98 47.30
CA ALA A 361 -2.74 -11.53 47.40
C ALA A 361 -1.81 -10.92 48.46
N GLU A 362 -1.61 -11.60 49.61
CA GLU A 362 -0.65 -11.21 50.63
C GLU A 362 0.80 -11.24 50.11
N GLU A 363 1.19 -12.30 49.38
CA GLU A 363 2.51 -12.38 48.76
C GLU A 363 2.73 -11.26 47.73
N TYR A 364 1.75 -10.99 46.89
CA TYR A 364 1.80 -9.89 45.92
C TYR A 364 2.00 -8.54 46.63
N CYS A 365 1.23 -8.27 47.69
CA CYS A 365 1.37 -7.06 48.50
C CYS A 365 2.78 -6.94 49.10
N ARG A 366 3.33 -8.03 49.64
CA ARG A 366 4.69 -8.08 50.19
C ARG A 366 5.76 -7.78 49.12
N LEU A 367 5.66 -8.39 47.94
CA LEU A 367 6.59 -8.13 46.84
C LEU A 367 6.50 -6.67 46.37
N ARG A 368 5.29 -6.12 46.25
CA ARG A 368 5.07 -4.73 45.83
C ARG A 368 5.73 -3.74 46.78
N GLN A 369 5.56 -3.94 48.10
CA GLN A 369 6.24 -3.13 49.12
C GLN A 369 7.77 -3.23 49.02
N LYS A 370 8.30 -4.43 48.75
CA LYS A 370 9.74 -4.62 48.60
C LYS A 370 10.31 -3.95 47.35
N ILE A 371 9.58 -4.00 46.23
CA ILE A 371 9.95 -3.28 45.00
C ILE A 371 9.93 -1.77 45.24
N GLU A 372 8.93 -1.27 45.95
CA GLU A 372 8.82 0.15 46.28
C GLU A 372 9.96 0.63 47.19
N MET A 373 10.32 -0.16 48.21
CA MET A 373 11.48 0.11 49.06
C MET A 373 12.80 0.08 48.27
N ASN A 374 12.98 -0.89 47.37
CA ASN A 374 14.17 -0.96 46.52
C ASN A 374 14.25 0.22 45.55
N ASN A 375 13.11 0.63 44.96
CA ASN A 375 13.04 1.82 44.11
C ASN A 375 13.32 3.11 44.88
N TRP A 376 12.86 3.20 46.13
CA TRP A 376 13.21 4.31 47.01
C TRP A 376 14.71 4.34 47.31
N ALA A 377 15.30 3.20 47.67
CA ALA A 377 16.75 3.10 47.91
C ALA A 377 17.56 3.46 46.65
N LEU A 378 17.15 2.97 45.47
CA LEU A 378 17.76 3.33 44.19
C LEU A 378 17.71 4.84 43.92
N LYS A 379 16.57 5.49 44.21
CA LYS A 379 16.45 6.96 44.07
C LYS A 379 17.42 7.69 45.00
N GLU A 380 17.54 7.28 46.26
CA GLU A 380 18.50 7.87 47.21
C GLU A 380 19.96 7.66 46.76
N PHE A 381 20.32 6.46 46.28
CA PHE A 381 21.65 6.21 45.73
C PHE A 381 21.94 7.05 44.49
N THR A 382 20.95 7.27 43.62
CA THR A 382 21.12 8.17 42.47
C THR A 382 21.25 9.63 42.89
N GLN A 383 20.57 10.05 43.96
CA GLN A 383 20.65 11.42 44.49
C GLN A 383 21.98 11.71 45.21
N CYS A 384 22.57 10.70 45.86
CA CYS A 384 23.89 10.80 46.48
C CYS A 384 25.05 10.88 45.48
N ASN A 385 24.88 10.38 44.25
CA ASN A 385 25.91 10.46 43.19
C ASN A 385 26.00 11.84 42.50
N TYR A 386 25.11 12.79 42.82
CA TYR A 386 25.12 14.17 42.30
C TYR A 386 25.55 15.22 43.35
N LYS A 387 26.08 14.80 44.50
CA LYS A 387 26.81 15.63 45.46
C LYS A 387 28.27 15.20 45.47
#